data_AF-A0A269PFG8-F1
#
_entry.id   AF-A0A269PFG8-F1
#
_cell.length_a   1.000
_cell.length_b   1.000
_cell.length_c   1.000
_cell.angle_alpha   90.00
_cell.angle_beta   90.00
_cell.angle_gamma   90.00
#
_symmetry.space_group_name_H-M   'P 1'
#
loop_
_entity.id
_entity.type
_entity.pdbx_description
1 polymer ?
#
loop_
_entity_poly.entity_id
_entity_poly.type
_entity_poly.pdbx_seq_one_letter_code
_entity_poly.pdbx_strand_id
1 'polypeptide(L)'
;MEYLDHPTVFAMALFFAFMIGGSIVQWIFLIRLKRLDWEIWVRAGRPTIWSDRDLIRAWPTIKFLLGKKYLFTGTRVGHRFCSFYRYPLFLGYFGTCLSVVWFLASLFLNGWPQDLQ
;
A
#
# COMPACT_ATOMS: atom_id res chain seq x y z
N MET A 1 9.33 27.24 6.05
CA MET A 1 8.80 26.09 6.81
C MET A 1 7.36 26.32 7.28
N GLU A 2 6.82 27.55 7.24
CA GLU A 2 5.45 27.88 7.69
C GLU A 2 4.30 27.23 6.88
N TYR A 3 4.53 26.82 5.62
CA TYR A 3 3.48 26.18 4.80
C TYR A 3 3.06 24.77 5.26
N LEU A 4 3.89 24.10 6.08
CA LEU A 4 3.60 22.78 6.62
C LEU A 4 2.62 22.81 7.80
N ASP A 5 2.33 23.99 8.35
CA ASP A 5 1.41 24.14 9.47
C ASP A 5 -0.06 24.05 9.02
N HIS A 6 -0.33 24.25 7.73
CA HIS A 6 -1.69 24.10 7.22
C HIS A 6 -2.11 22.62 7.24
N PRO A 7 -3.21 22.25 7.92
CA PRO A 7 -3.60 20.85 8.11
C PRO A 7 -3.80 20.11 6.78
N THR A 8 -4.29 20.80 5.75
CA THR A 8 -4.47 20.24 4.40
C THR A 8 -3.15 19.89 3.73
N VAL A 9 -2.10 20.71 3.90
CA VAL A 9 -0.76 20.47 3.33
C VAL A 9 -0.10 19.31 4.05
N PHE A 10 -0.20 19.26 5.38
CA PHE A 10 0.28 18.12 6.16
C PHE A 10 -0.42 16.82 5.77
N ALA A 11 -1.75 16.85 5.65
CA ALA A 11 -2.54 15.71 5.19
C ALA A 11 -2.14 15.23 3.79
N MET A 12 -1.90 16.17 2.88
CA MET A 12 -1.44 15.89 1.52
C MET A 12 -0.05 15.24 1.53
N ALA A 13 0.89 15.79 2.28
CA ALA A 13 2.24 15.23 2.42
C ALA A 13 2.20 13.80 2.98
N LEU A 14 1.38 13.57 4.02
CA LEU A 14 1.17 12.26 4.61
C LEU A 14 0.57 11.27 3.59
N PHE A 15 -0.43 11.69 2.83
CA PHE A 15 -1.04 10.89 1.76
C PHE A 15 -0.01 10.47 0.70
N PHE A 16 0.79 11.40 0.18
CA PHE A 16 1.84 11.07 -0.79
C PHE A 16 2.91 10.16 -0.19
N ALA A 17 3.30 10.37 1.08
CA ALA A 17 4.26 9.50 1.76
C ALA A 17 3.76 8.05 1.85
N PHE A 18 2.49 7.84 2.25
CA PHE A 18 1.89 6.50 2.28
C PHE A 18 1.73 5.88 0.89
N MET A 19 1.30 6.67 -0.09
CA MET A 19 1.13 6.19 -1.46
C MET A 19 2.47 5.76 -2.08
N ILE A 20 3.50 6.61 -2.01
CA ILE A 20 4.83 6.31 -2.57
C ILE A 20 5.47 5.16 -1.80
N GLY A 21 5.48 5.22 -0.47
CA GLY A 21 6.07 4.19 0.38
C GLY A 21 5.38 2.83 0.19
N GLY A 22 4.04 2.81 0.21
CA GLY A 22 3.25 1.61 -0.04
C GLY A 22 3.49 1.02 -1.43
N SER A 23 3.56 1.87 -2.46
CA SER A 23 3.84 1.46 -3.83
C SER A 23 5.24 0.84 -3.98
N ILE A 24 6.27 1.43 -3.36
CA ILE A 24 7.64 0.86 -3.36
C ILE A 24 7.66 -0.50 -2.67
N VAL A 25 7.03 -0.63 -1.51
CA VAL A 25 6.97 -1.90 -0.77
C VAL A 25 6.24 -2.97 -1.57
N GLN A 26 5.11 -2.63 -2.20
CA GLN A 26 4.36 -3.51 -3.08
C GLN A 26 5.19 -3.92 -4.30
N TRP A 27 5.88 -2.98 -4.92
CA TRP A 27 6.75 -3.25 -6.06
C TRP A 27 7.87 -4.25 -5.72
N ILE A 28 8.59 -4.01 -4.61
CA ILE A 28 9.65 -4.91 -4.12
C ILE A 28 9.07 -6.29 -3.79
N PHE A 29 7.92 -6.33 -3.12
CA PHE A 29 7.24 -7.58 -2.78
C PHE A 29 6.91 -8.40 -4.02
N LEU A 30 6.31 -7.80 -5.05
CA LEU A 30 5.92 -8.51 -6.27
C LEU A 30 7.13 -9.04 -7.05
N ILE A 31 8.18 -8.23 -7.21
CA ILE A 31 9.40 -8.65 -7.91
C ILE A 31 10.06 -9.82 -7.19
N ARG A 32 10.22 -9.71 -5.86
CA ARG A 32 10.89 -10.73 -5.07
C ARG A 32 10.05 -11.99 -4.92
N LEU A 33 8.73 -11.88 -4.73
CA LEU A 33 7.84 -13.03 -4.65
C LEU A 33 7.86 -13.84 -5.94
N LYS A 34 7.78 -13.16 -7.10
CA LYS A 34 7.85 -13.81 -8.41
C LYS A 34 9.14 -14.62 -8.60
N ARG A 35 10.27 -14.13 -8.06
CA ARG A 35 11.58 -14.81 -8.13
C ARG A 35 11.74 -15.92 -7.09
N LEU A 36 11.19 -15.74 -5.90
CA LEU A 36 11.36 -16.67 -4.78
C LEU A 36 10.44 -17.88 -4.87
N ASP A 37 9.15 -17.66 -5.20
CA ASP A 37 8.16 -18.72 -5.16
C ASP A 37 7.05 -18.47 -6.20
N TRP A 38 7.25 -19.07 -7.38
CA TRP A 38 6.35 -18.91 -8.52
C TRP A 38 4.94 -19.46 -8.23
N GLU A 39 4.82 -20.54 -7.46
CA GLU A 39 3.52 -21.14 -7.15
C GLU A 39 2.68 -20.20 -6.29
N ILE A 40 3.28 -19.58 -5.27
CA ILE A 40 2.61 -18.58 -4.44
C ILE A 40 2.20 -17.37 -5.28
N TRP A 41 3.08 -16.92 -6.20
CA TRP A 41 2.78 -15.78 -7.08
C TRP A 41 1.59 -16.06 -8.00
N VAL A 42 1.51 -17.25 -8.60
CA VAL A 42 0.36 -17.63 -9.46
C VAL A 42 -0.93 -17.68 -8.67
N ARG A 43 -0.92 -18.27 -7.46
CA ARG A 43 -2.11 -18.40 -6.60
C ARG A 43 -2.55 -17.09 -5.96
N ALA A 44 -1.66 -16.11 -5.84
CA ALA A 44 -2.01 -14.75 -5.46
C ALA A 44 -2.80 -14.00 -6.55
N GLY A 45 -3.09 -14.64 -7.70
CA GLY A 45 -3.83 -14.04 -8.80
C GLY A 45 -2.94 -13.39 -9.85
N ARG A 46 -1.65 -13.76 -9.90
CA ARG A 46 -0.63 -13.13 -10.75
C ARG A 46 -0.59 -11.61 -10.60
N PRO A 47 -0.43 -11.11 -9.36
CA PRO A 47 -0.44 -9.68 -9.12
C PRO A 47 0.70 -9.04 -9.92
N THR A 48 0.34 -8.06 -10.75
CA THR A 48 1.29 -7.32 -11.58
C THR A 48 1.28 -5.86 -11.18
N ILE A 49 2.43 -5.21 -11.35
CA ILE A 49 2.61 -3.77 -11.09
C ILE A 49 1.67 -2.91 -11.94
N TRP A 50 1.22 -3.43 -13.09
CA TRP A 50 0.29 -2.75 -13.99
C TRP A 50 -1.17 -3.08 -13.70
N SER A 51 -1.47 -4.30 -13.25
CA SER A 51 -2.81 -4.68 -12.79
C SER A 51 -3.14 -3.98 -11.47
N ASP A 52 -2.23 -3.99 -10.50
CA ASP A 52 -2.51 -3.60 -9.11
C ASP A 52 -2.11 -2.14 -8.81
N ARG A 53 -2.19 -1.26 -9.81
CA ARG A 53 -1.90 0.18 -9.64
C ARG A 53 -2.90 0.89 -8.74
N ASP A 54 -4.14 0.43 -8.78
CA ASP A 54 -5.22 1.02 -8.01
C ASP A 54 -5.33 0.35 -6.65
N LEU A 55 -5.64 1.12 -5.61
CA LEU A 55 -5.93 0.58 -4.27
C LEU A 55 -7.00 -0.54 -4.33
N ILE A 56 -8.01 -0.38 -5.17
CA ILE A 56 -9.07 -1.40 -5.30
C ILE A 56 -8.50 -2.72 -5.83
N ARG A 57 -7.55 -2.64 -6.76
CA ARG A 57 -6.93 -3.80 -7.40
C ARG A 57 -5.83 -4.44 -6.56
N ALA A 58 -5.23 -3.70 -5.62
CA ALA A 58 -4.31 -4.26 -4.64
C ALA A 58 -5.01 -5.12 -3.56
N TRP A 59 -6.33 -4.98 -3.40
CA TRP A 59 -7.11 -5.68 -2.36
C TRP A 59 -7.00 -7.22 -2.39
N PRO A 60 -7.06 -7.93 -3.53
CA PRO A 60 -6.93 -9.39 -3.57
C PRO A 60 -5.58 -9.86 -3.00
N THR A 61 -4.50 -9.14 -3.28
CA THR A 61 -3.15 -9.43 -2.75
C THR A 61 -3.12 -9.24 -1.24
N ILE A 62 -3.68 -8.13 -0.74
CA ILE A 62 -3.81 -7.88 0.71
C ILE A 62 -4.67 -8.95 1.38
N LYS A 63 -5.81 -9.30 0.79
CA LYS A 63 -6.73 -10.34 1.29
C LYS A 63 -6.05 -11.72 1.31
N PHE A 64 -5.24 -12.03 0.31
CA PHE A 64 -4.46 -13.27 0.25
C PHE A 64 -3.45 -13.36 1.40
N LEU A 65 -2.73 -12.26 1.68
CA LEU A 65 -1.77 -12.17 2.77
C LEU A 65 -2.44 -12.15 4.16
N LEU A 66 -3.54 -11.43 4.32
CA LEU A 66 -4.31 -11.37 5.57
C LEU A 66 -4.92 -12.72 5.92
N GLY A 67 -5.52 -13.39 4.94
CA GLY A 67 -6.08 -14.73 5.08
C GLY A 67 -5.02 -15.83 5.23
N LYS A 68 -3.73 -15.48 5.28
CA LYS A 68 -2.59 -16.40 5.38
C LYS A 68 -2.65 -17.54 4.35
N LYS A 69 -3.26 -17.31 3.18
CA LYS A 69 -3.46 -18.34 2.15
C LYS A 69 -2.13 -18.88 1.62
N TYR A 70 -1.07 -18.08 1.73
CA TYR A 70 0.29 -18.49 1.42
C TYR A 70 0.80 -19.66 2.27
N LEU A 71 0.23 -19.96 3.44
CA LEU A 71 0.66 -21.10 4.28
C LEU A 71 0.28 -22.45 3.68
N PHE A 72 -0.76 -22.50 2.85
CA PHE A 72 -1.24 -23.74 2.24
C PHE A 72 -0.50 -24.09 0.94
N THR A 73 0.49 -23.30 0.54
CA THR A 73 1.07 -23.31 -0.81
C THR A 73 2.54 -22.91 -0.81
N GLY A 74 3.36 -23.51 -1.66
CA GLY A 74 4.76 -23.11 -1.83
C GLY A 74 5.70 -23.53 -0.70
N THR A 75 6.86 -22.89 -0.68
CA THR A 75 8.03 -23.26 0.13
C THR A 75 8.08 -22.53 1.48
N ARG A 76 8.80 -23.10 2.46
CA ARG A 76 9.06 -22.44 3.77
C ARG A 76 9.68 -21.05 3.62
N VAL A 77 10.51 -20.85 2.60
CA VAL A 77 11.16 -19.56 2.31
C VAL A 77 10.10 -18.54 1.85
N GLY A 78 9.21 -18.93 0.94
CA GLY A 78 8.08 -18.11 0.50
C GLY A 78 7.14 -17.74 1.66
N HIS A 79 6.88 -18.67 2.59
CA HIS A 79 6.07 -18.40 3.78
C HIS A 79 6.66 -17.32 4.67
N ARG A 80 7.95 -17.41 4.97
CA ARG A 80 8.66 -16.40 5.78
C ARG A 80 8.67 -15.05 5.08
N PHE A 81 8.89 -15.03 3.77
CA PHE A 81 8.85 -13.82 2.96
C PHE A 81 7.48 -13.13 3.00
N CYS A 82 6.40 -13.88 2.73
CA CYS A 82 5.03 -13.37 2.81
C CYS A 82 4.67 -12.88 4.22
N SER A 83 5.10 -13.59 5.26
CA SER A 83 4.86 -13.18 6.64
C SER A 83 5.56 -11.87 7.00
N PHE A 84 6.78 -11.65 6.49
CA PHE A 84 7.53 -10.42 6.72
C PHE A 84 6.88 -9.20 6.04
N TYR A 85 6.46 -9.35 4.78
CA TYR A 85 5.83 -8.26 4.00
C TYR A 85 4.35 -8.04 4.29
N ARG A 86 3.69 -8.96 5.02
CA ARG A 86 2.27 -8.85 5.38
C ARG A 86 1.93 -7.53 6.07
N TYR A 87 2.67 -7.18 7.12
CA TYR A 87 2.38 -5.97 7.90
C TYR A 87 2.72 -4.68 7.14
N PRO A 88 3.89 -4.55 6.49
CA PRO A 88 4.19 -3.38 5.67
C PRO A 88 3.14 -3.11 4.58
N LEU A 89 2.70 -4.15 3.86
CA LEU A 89 1.70 -3.99 2.80
C LEU A 89 0.33 -3.64 3.37
N PHE A 90 -0.07 -4.27 4.46
CA PHE A 90 -1.31 -3.93 5.15
C PHE A 90 -1.30 -2.48 5.66
N LEU A 91 -0.20 -2.06 6.30
CA LEU A 91 -0.07 -0.70 6.84
C LEU A 91 -0.01 0.34 5.72
N GLY A 92 0.69 0.06 4.62
CA GLY A 92 0.69 0.94 3.45
C GLY A 92 -0.71 1.07 2.83
N TYR A 93 -1.44 -0.03 2.72
CA TYR A 93 -2.80 -0.04 2.19
C TYR A 93 -3.77 0.77 3.04
N PHE A 94 -3.89 0.43 4.32
CA PHE A 94 -4.81 1.11 5.24
C PHE A 94 -4.38 2.53 5.54
N GLY A 95 -3.07 2.79 5.65
CA GLY A 95 -2.53 4.14 5.78
C GLY A 95 -2.89 5.02 4.60
N THR A 96 -2.84 4.49 3.37
CA THR A 96 -3.28 5.23 2.18
C THR A 96 -4.79 5.49 2.22
N CYS A 97 -5.63 4.51 2.57
CA CYS A 97 -7.07 4.73 2.73
C CYS A 97 -7.38 5.82 3.78
N LEU A 98 -6.78 5.73 4.97
CA LEU A 98 -7.03 6.66 6.06
C LEU A 98 -6.54 8.07 5.73
N SER A 99 -5.38 8.19 5.08
CA SER A 99 -4.85 9.49 4.64
C SER A 99 -5.70 10.14 3.55
N VAL A 100 -6.34 9.37 2.64
CA VAL A 100 -7.33 9.92 1.70
C VAL A 100 -8.52 10.52 2.46
N VAL A 101 -9.10 9.76 3.39
CA VAL A 101 -10.24 10.24 4.19
C VAL A 101 -9.86 11.49 5.00
N TRP A 102 -8.68 11.46 5.62
CA TRP A 102 -8.15 12.59 6.38
C TRP A 102 -7.90 13.82 5.50
N PHE A 103 -7.31 13.63 4.31
CA PHE A 103 -7.08 14.70 3.34
C PHE A 103 -8.38 15.34 2.87
N LEU A 104 -9.38 14.53 2.50
CA LEU A 104 -10.69 15.04 2.11
C LEU A 104 -11.37 15.78 3.26
N ALA A 105 -11.37 15.20 4.47
CA ALA A 105 -11.93 15.86 5.65
C ALA A 105 -11.24 17.20 5.94
N SER A 106 -9.90 17.24 5.84
CA SER A 106 -9.13 18.47 6.04
C SER A 106 -9.45 19.52 4.99
N LEU A 107 -9.57 19.11 3.72
CA LEU A 107 -9.95 19.99 2.61
C LEU A 107 -11.37 20.55 2.79
N PHE A 108 -12.33 19.74 3.23
CA PHE A 108 -13.71 20.18 3.46
C PHE A 108 -13.84 21.12 4.67
N LEU A 109 -13.07 20.90 5.74
CA LEU A 109 -13.17 21.68 6.97
C LEU A 109 -12.35 22.97 6.94
N ASN A 110 -11.15 22.94 6.34
CA ASN A 110 -10.19 24.05 6.37
C ASN A 110 -10.02 24.73 5.01
N GLY A 111 -10.54 24.14 3.93
CA GLY A 111 -10.36 24.65 2.58
C GLY A 111 -8.97 24.39 2.00
N TRP A 112 -8.73 25.03 0.85
CA TRP A 112 -7.43 25.05 0.19
C TRP A 112 -6.59 26.23 0.73
N PRO A 113 -5.30 26.03 1.04
CA PRO A 113 -4.42 27.12 1.44
C PRO A 113 -4.32 28.15 0.30
N GLN A 114 -4.77 29.37 0.55
CA GLN A 114 -4.75 30.45 -0.45
C GLN A 114 -3.32 30.93 -0.75
N ASP A 115 -2.40 30.76 0.20
CA ASP A 115 -1.00 31.20 0.09
C ASP A 115 -0.16 30.37 -0.92
N LEU A 116 -0.76 29.33 -1.52
CA LEU A 116 -0.14 28.46 -2.53
C LEU A 116 -0.64 28.72 -3.96
N GLN A 117 -1.47 29.74 -4.18
CA GLN A 117 -1.87 30.24 -5.51
C GLN A 117 -0.87 31.26 -6.04
#